data_AF-A0A9Q9M766-F1
#
_entry.id   AF-A0A9Q9M766-F1
#
_cell.length_a   1.000
_cell.length_b   1.000
_cell.length_c   1.000
_cell.angle_alpha   90.00
_cell.angle_beta   90.00
_cell.angle_gamma   90.00
#
_symmetry.space_group_name_H-M   'P 1'
#
loop_
_entity.id
_entity.type
_entity.pdbx_description
1 polymer ?
#
loop_
_entity_poly.entity_id
_entity_poly.type
_entity_poly.pdbx_seq_one_letter_code
_entity_poly.pdbx_strand_id
1 'polypeptide(L)'
;MKTAAIIGGGVIGGGWAARFLLNGWNVRVFDPDPDAERKISEVLGNARRALPSLYDKALPPEGALTFHSDMAEAVAEASWIQESVPERLDLKHKIHAQIQAHAPASAVIGSSTSGFKPSELNAEGARAVVAHPFNPVYLLPLVELVGDAGTCAQASDLLRGVGMYPLTVRKEIDAHIADRLLEAVWREGLWLIKDGICTTEELDESIRMGFGLRWAQMGLFETYRIAGGEAGMKHFMAQFGPALEWPWTKLMDVPEFTDGLVDLIAGQSDAQSGHMPIRALERLRDDNLVGMMRALKKSGSGAGGVINTHEAALPVPDAADLPVTVSRPVPQSWTDYNGHMNEAHYTEASAQATDRFMEMIGCNAQYIAAGGSYFTVENHVRFLDELHEGDALTVTTQVLQGAGKKMHLFHRLHGPEGQLAATVETLLLHMDLNARGTSLPSQAVADKLASYAAAHAGLPLPEGAGRHVGQRG
;
A
#
# COMPACT_ATOMS: atom_id res chain seq x y z
N MET A 1 -15.96 -14.46 -7.15
CA MET A 1 -15.30 -13.15 -6.92
C MET A 1 -16.17 -12.37 -5.95
N LYS A 2 -15.59 -11.67 -4.96
CA LYS A 2 -16.37 -10.89 -3.99
C LYS A 2 -16.83 -9.56 -4.63
N THR A 3 -17.90 -8.98 -4.11
CA THR A 3 -18.46 -7.71 -4.60
C THR A 3 -18.52 -6.69 -3.47
N ALA A 4 -18.06 -5.47 -3.73
CA ALA A 4 -18.23 -4.30 -2.87
C ALA A 4 -19.21 -3.31 -3.53
N ALA A 5 -20.20 -2.84 -2.78
CA ALA A 5 -21.07 -1.75 -3.19
C ALA A 5 -20.59 -0.44 -2.55
N ILE A 6 -20.47 0.63 -3.33
CA ILE A 6 -20.03 1.96 -2.89
C ILE A 6 -21.20 2.93 -3.08
N ILE A 7 -21.67 3.49 -1.97
CA ILE A 7 -22.81 4.40 -1.92
C ILE A 7 -22.28 5.80 -1.64
N GLY A 8 -22.19 6.61 -2.71
CA GLY A 8 -21.49 7.90 -2.72
C GLY A 8 -20.12 7.81 -3.41
N GLY A 9 -19.97 8.46 -4.57
CA GLY A 9 -18.81 8.52 -5.45
C GLY A 9 -17.96 9.79 -5.31
N GLY A 10 -17.91 10.36 -4.10
CA GLY A 10 -16.96 11.42 -3.76
C GLY A 10 -15.52 10.92 -3.59
N VAL A 11 -14.66 11.74 -2.97
CA VAL A 11 -13.23 11.42 -2.75
C VAL A 11 -13.06 10.11 -1.96
N ILE A 12 -13.77 9.96 -0.84
CA ILE A 12 -13.68 8.77 0.02
C ILE A 12 -14.26 7.53 -0.66
N GLY A 13 -15.44 7.67 -1.29
CA GLY A 13 -16.07 6.59 -2.04
C GLY A 13 -15.22 6.09 -3.20
N GLY A 14 -14.64 7.01 -4.00
CA GLY A 14 -13.69 6.66 -5.05
C GLY A 14 -12.44 5.97 -4.51
N GLY A 15 -11.97 6.36 -3.32
CA GLY A 15 -10.86 5.70 -2.64
C GLY A 15 -11.18 4.26 -2.23
N TRP A 16 -12.37 4.01 -1.68
CA TRP A 16 -12.84 2.65 -1.39
C TRP A 16 -13.05 1.82 -2.65
N ALA A 17 -13.67 2.41 -3.69
CA ALA A 17 -13.84 1.77 -4.98
C ALA A 17 -12.49 1.29 -5.53
N ALA A 18 -11.48 2.17 -5.54
CA ALA A 18 -10.13 1.83 -5.96
C ALA A 18 -9.51 0.71 -5.10
N ARG A 19 -9.65 0.79 -3.78
CA ARG A 19 -9.08 -0.20 -2.87
C ARG A 19 -9.62 -1.61 -3.13
N PHE A 20 -10.94 -1.76 -3.28
CA PHE A 20 -11.54 -3.06 -3.57
C PHE A 20 -11.25 -3.52 -5.00
N LEU A 21 -11.39 -2.63 -5.99
CA LEU A 21 -11.23 -2.97 -7.41
C LEU A 21 -9.83 -3.52 -7.72
N LEU A 22 -8.79 -2.81 -7.24
CA LEU A 22 -7.38 -3.18 -7.46
C LEU A 22 -6.95 -4.43 -6.68
N ASN A 23 -7.77 -4.90 -5.73
CA ASN A 23 -7.57 -6.16 -5.02
C ASN A 23 -8.49 -7.28 -5.56
N GLY A 24 -9.00 -7.13 -6.79
CA GLY A 24 -9.74 -8.17 -7.49
C GLY A 24 -11.16 -8.39 -6.98
N TRP A 25 -11.80 -7.37 -6.39
CA TRP A 25 -13.22 -7.39 -6.10
C TRP A 25 -13.99 -6.68 -7.21
N ASN A 26 -15.18 -7.18 -7.53
CA ASN A 26 -16.12 -6.42 -8.32
C ASN A 26 -16.62 -5.23 -7.51
N VAL A 27 -16.74 -4.07 -8.15
CA VAL A 27 -17.21 -2.84 -7.51
C VAL A 27 -18.46 -2.34 -8.22
N ARG A 28 -19.51 -2.12 -7.44
CA ARG A 28 -20.77 -1.52 -7.90
C ARG A 28 -20.92 -0.17 -7.23
N VAL A 29 -21.11 0.88 -8.01
CA VAL A 29 -21.23 2.25 -7.50
C VAL A 29 -22.66 2.74 -7.70
N PHE A 30 -23.20 3.38 -6.67
CA PHE A 30 -24.40 4.21 -6.77
C PHE A 30 -24.08 5.62 -6.25
N ASP A 31 -24.35 6.63 -7.07
CA ASP A 31 -24.33 8.03 -6.67
C ASP A 31 -25.34 8.81 -7.56
N PRO A 32 -26.17 9.70 -6.99
CA PRO A 32 -27.11 10.51 -7.77
C PRO A 32 -26.45 11.62 -8.61
N ASP A 33 -25.18 11.95 -8.37
CA ASP A 33 -24.42 12.95 -9.10
C ASP A 33 -24.00 12.42 -10.48
N PRO A 34 -24.41 13.07 -11.60
CA PRO A 34 -24.01 12.65 -12.94
C PRO A 34 -22.50 12.72 -13.19
N ASP A 35 -21.74 13.46 -12.39
CA ASP A 35 -20.27 13.54 -12.48
C ASP A 35 -19.54 12.44 -11.69
N ALA A 36 -20.25 11.56 -10.96
CA ALA A 36 -19.63 10.58 -10.09
C ALA A 36 -18.67 9.64 -10.82
N GLU A 37 -19.02 9.19 -12.02
CA GLU A 37 -18.16 8.32 -12.85
C GLU A 37 -16.84 9.01 -13.22
N ARG A 38 -16.89 10.29 -13.62
CA ARG A 38 -15.70 11.08 -13.92
C ARG A 38 -14.82 11.25 -12.67
N LYS A 39 -15.42 11.64 -11.54
CA LYS A 39 -14.72 11.84 -10.26
C LYS A 39 -14.03 10.56 -9.77
N ILE A 40 -14.73 9.43 -9.82
CA ILE A 40 -14.17 8.12 -9.44
C ILE A 40 -13.06 7.70 -10.41
N SER A 41 -13.24 7.93 -11.71
CA SER A 41 -12.21 7.61 -12.72
C SER A 41 -10.91 8.37 -12.47
N GLU A 42 -10.99 9.63 -12.03
CA GLU A 42 -9.80 10.41 -11.64
C GLU A 42 -9.09 9.81 -10.43
N VAL A 43 -9.84 9.44 -9.37
CA VAL A 43 -9.28 8.79 -8.17
C VAL A 43 -8.66 7.44 -8.53
N LEU A 44 -9.33 6.64 -9.36
CA LEU A 44 -8.83 5.36 -9.86
C LEU A 44 -7.55 5.52 -10.68
N GLY A 45 -7.44 6.58 -11.49
CA GLY A 45 -6.22 6.86 -12.26
C GLY A 45 -5.01 7.04 -11.36
N ASN A 46 -5.16 7.79 -10.26
CA ASN A 46 -4.07 7.93 -9.26
C ASN A 46 -3.82 6.61 -8.53
N ALA A 47 -4.87 5.88 -8.13
CA ALA A 47 -4.74 4.63 -7.39
C ALA A 47 -4.04 3.53 -8.20
N ARG A 48 -4.35 3.39 -9.50
CA ARG A 48 -3.71 2.43 -10.42
C ARG A 48 -2.21 2.65 -10.55
N ARG A 49 -1.76 3.89 -10.40
CA ARG A 49 -0.33 4.22 -10.40
C ARG A 49 0.31 3.95 -9.04
N ALA A 50 -0.32 4.39 -7.96
CA ALA A 50 0.30 4.46 -6.64
C ALA A 50 0.21 3.14 -5.84
N LEU A 51 -0.97 2.50 -5.79
CA LEU A 51 -1.18 1.32 -4.95
C LEU A 51 -0.30 0.12 -5.38
N PRO A 52 -0.22 -0.25 -6.67
CA PRO A 52 0.66 -1.34 -7.10
C PRO A 52 2.13 -1.08 -6.74
N SER A 53 2.59 0.17 -6.81
CA SER A 53 3.98 0.56 -6.51
C SER A 53 4.40 0.32 -5.05
N LEU A 54 3.46 0.09 -4.12
CA LEU A 54 3.78 -0.34 -2.75
C LEU A 54 4.37 -1.76 -2.70
N TYR A 55 4.07 -2.58 -3.69
CA TYR A 55 4.37 -4.01 -3.69
C TYR A 55 5.58 -4.34 -4.58
N ASP A 56 6.22 -5.46 -4.27
CA ASP A 56 7.23 -6.12 -5.11
C ASP A 56 6.64 -7.39 -5.77
N LYS A 57 5.32 -7.55 -5.67
CA LYS A 57 4.50 -8.50 -6.41
C LYS A 57 3.36 -7.78 -7.10
N ALA A 58 2.91 -8.31 -8.23
CA ALA A 58 1.70 -7.85 -8.89
C ALA A 58 0.48 -8.07 -8.00
N LEU A 59 -0.41 -7.08 -7.98
CA LEU A 59 -1.76 -7.24 -7.47
C LEU A 59 -2.57 -8.22 -8.34
N PRO A 60 -3.64 -8.83 -7.82
CA PRO A 60 -4.54 -9.62 -8.65
C PRO A 60 -5.12 -8.78 -9.80
N PRO A 61 -5.63 -9.42 -10.87
CA PRO A 61 -6.36 -8.73 -11.91
C PRO A 61 -7.49 -7.87 -11.32
N GLU A 62 -7.67 -6.67 -11.85
CA GLU A 62 -8.75 -5.77 -11.43
C GLU A 62 -10.12 -6.47 -11.56
N GLY A 63 -11.02 -6.21 -10.63
CA GLY A 63 -12.41 -6.63 -10.76
C GLY A 63 -13.21 -5.80 -11.77
N ALA A 64 -14.49 -6.14 -11.93
CA ALA A 64 -15.40 -5.37 -12.77
C ALA A 64 -15.93 -4.14 -12.02
N LEU A 65 -15.80 -2.95 -12.61
CA LEU A 65 -16.42 -1.71 -12.13
C LEU A 65 -17.72 -1.44 -12.90
N THR A 66 -18.81 -1.19 -12.18
CA THR A 66 -20.12 -0.86 -12.78
C THR A 66 -20.81 0.26 -12.01
N PHE A 67 -21.51 1.14 -12.74
CA PHE A 67 -22.32 2.22 -12.18
C PHE A 67 -23.80 1.87 -12.32
N HIS A 68 -24.56 2.09 -11.26
CA HIS A 68 -25.96 1.71 -11.15
C HIS A 68 -26.81 2.96 -10.88
N SER A 69 -27.95 3.08 -11.56
CA SER A 69 -28.91 4.16 -11.34
C SER A 69 -29.90 3.89 -10.21
N ASP A 70 -29.95 2.65 -9.72
CA ASP A 70 -30.74 2.23 -8.56
C ASP A 70 -29.82 1.64 -7.49
N MET A 71 -29.95 2.12 -6.26
CA MET A 71 -29.16 1.64 -5.13
C MET A 71 -29.48 0.17 -4.79
N ALA A 72 -30.73 -0.26 -5.01
CA ALA A 72 -31.12 -1.65 -4.76
C ALA A 72 -30.28 -2.64 -5.59
N GLU A 73 -30.01 -2.30 -6.86
CA GLU A 73 -29.18 -3.09 -7.76
C GLU A 73 -27.70 -3.07 -7.36
N ALA A 74 -27.20 -1.91 -6.91
CA ALA A 74 -25.82 -1.76 -6.47
C ALA A 74 -25.51 -2.62 -5.24
N VAL A 75 -26.41 -2.68 -4.25
CA VAL A 75 -26.20 -3.41 -2.99
C VAL A 75 -26.56 -4.89 -3.06
N ALA A 76 -27.32 -5.31 -4.08
CA ALA A 76 -27.72 -6.69 -4.26
C ALA A 76 -26.48 -7.60 -4.33
N GLU A 77 -26.48 -8.70 -3.56
CA GLU A 77 -25.40 -9.70 -3.53
C GLU A 77 -24.01 -9.17 -3.07
N ALA A 78 -23.93 -7.93 -2.58
CA ALA A 78 -22.68 -7.36 -2.10
C ALA A 78 -22.20 -8.08 -0.82
N SER A 79 -20.90 -8.35 -0.74
CA SER A 79 -20.24 -8.85 0.47
C SER A 79 -19.88 -7.71 1.43
N TRP A 80 -19.58 -6.54 0.86
CA TRP A 80 -19.27 -5.30 1.56
C TRP A 80 -20.09 -4.16 0.96
N ILE A 81 -20.67 -3.31 1.80
CA ILE A 81 -21.38 -2.11 1.37
C ILE A 81 -20.78 -0.94 2.14
N GLN A 82 -20.24 0.04 1.42
CA GLN A 82 -19.63 1.23 1.99
C GLN A 82 -20.51 2.45 1.73
N GLU A 83 -21.05 3.03 2.79
CA GLU A 83 -21.69 4.34 2.77
C GLU A 83 -20.62 5.44 2.92
N SER A 84 -20.57 6.35 1.94
CA SER A 84 -19.66 7.51 1.89
C SER A 84 -20.39 8.77 1.41
N VAL A 85 -21.66 8.93 1.81
CA VAL A 85 -22.49 10.10 1.54
C VAL A 85 -22.14 11.25 2.50
N PRO A 86 -22.60 12.50 2.23
CA PRO A 86 -22.29 13.66 3.08
C PRO A 86 -22.59 13.45 4.57
N GLU A 87 -21.84 14.16 5.42
CA GLU A 87 -21.86 14.03 6.88
C GLU A 87 -23.12 14.67 7.49
N ARG A 88 -24.27 14.06 7.19
CA ARG A 88 -25.61 14.45 7.65
C ARG A 88 -26.36 13.23 8.17
N LEU A 89 -26.67 13.24 9.46
CA LEU A 89 -27.25 12.07 10.13
C LEU A 89 -28.61 11.66 9.54
N ASP A 90 -29.48 12.63 9.23
CA ASP A 90 -30.80 12.40 8.62
C ASP A 90 -30.72 11.73 7.24
N LEU A 91 -29.70 12.09 6.46
CA LEU A 91 -29.43 11.48 5.17
C LEU A 91 -28.89 10.05 5.34
N LYS A 92 -27.91 9.86 6.24
CA LYS A 92 -27.34 8.54 6.52
C LYS A 92 -28.39 7.54 7.01
N HIS A 93 -29.33 7.95 7.86
CA HIS A 93 -30.45 7.10 8.28
C HIS A 93 -31.31 6.64 7.10
N LYS A 94 -31.68 7.56 6.19
CA LYS A 94 -32.46 7.22 4.98
C LYS A 94 -31.71 6.24 4.08
N ILE A 95 -30.43 6.49 3.85
CA ILE A 95 -29.58 5.63 3.03
C ILE A 95 -29.40 4.25 3.66
N HIS A 96 -29.10 4.17 4.96
CA HIS A 96 -28.99 2.89 5.66
C HIS A 96 -30.31 2.11 5.63
N ALA A 97 -31.46 2.74 5.80
CA ALA A 97 -32.76 2.07 5.70
C ALA A 97 -32.96 1.43 4.31
N GLN A 98 -32.64 2.15 3.24
CA GLN A 98 -32.71 1.63 1.87
C GLN A 98 -31.68 0.52 1.61
N ILE A 99 -30.43 0.67 2.08
CA ILE A 99 -29.41 -0.37 1.99
C ILE A 99 -29.92 -1.65 2.67
N GLN A 100 -30.44 -1.57 3.90
CA GLN A 100 -30.90 -2.74 4.63
C GLN A 100 -32.09 -3.46 3.99
N ALA A 101 -32.93 -2.75 3.25
CA ALA A 101 -34.08 -3.34 2.56
C ALA A 101 -33.66 -4.28 1.41
N HIS A 102 -32.47 -4.08 0.84
CA HIS A 102 -32.01 -4.80 -0.36
C HIS A 102 -30.69 -5.55 -0.17
N ALA A 103 -29.91 -5.23 0.87
CA ALA A 103 -28.63 -5.85 1.16
C ALA A 103 -28.79 -7.28 1.71
N PRO A 104 -27.90 -8.22 1.34
CA PRO A 104 -27.84 -9.52 1.98
C PRO A 104 -27.63 -9.40 3.50
N ALA A 105 -28.32 -10.22 4.30
CA ALA A 105 -28.17 -10.23 5.76
C ALA A 105 -26.72 -10.50 6.23
N SER A 106 -25.94 -11.21 5.42
CA SER A 106 -24.52 -11.52 5.67
C SER A 106 -23.55 -10.40 5.26
N ALA A 107 -24.00 -9.39 4.51
CA ALA A 107 -23.15 -8.29 4.05
C ALA A 107 -22.71 -7.42 5.25
N VAL A 108 -21.46 -6.96 5.22
CA VAL A 108 -21.00 -5.90 6.13
C VAL A 108 -21.44 -4.56 5.56
N ILE A 109 -22.10 -3.74 6.39
CA ILE A 109 -22.48 -2.36 6.06
C ILE A 109 -21.53 -1.44 6.84
N GLY A 110 -20.57 -0.84 6.15
CA GLY A 110 -19.64 0.14 6.68
C GLY A 110 -20.11 1.57 6.40
N SER A 111 -20.01 2.46 7.38
CA SER A 111 -20.13 3.91 7.19
C SER A 111 -18.76 4.57 7.26
N SER A 112 -18.45 5.47 6.33
CA SER A 112 -17.22 6.27 6.33
C SER A 112 -17.31 7.51 7.21
N THR A 113 -18.33 7.62 8.09
CA THR A 113 -18.50 8.78 8.98
C THR A 113 -17.23 9.06 9.78
N SER A 114 -16.86 10.33 9.81
CA SER A 114 -15.72 10.84 10.58
C SER A 114 -16.16 11.25 11.98
N GLY A 115 -17.45 11.56 12.20
CA GLY A 115 -17.93 12.12 13.47
C GLY A 115 -18.91 11.25 14.26
N PHE A 116 -19.87 10.60 13.60
CA PHE A 116 -21.02 9.99 14.27
C PHE A 116 -20.69 8.67 14.94
N LYS A 117 -21.31 8.44 16.10
CA LYS A 117 -21.22 7.17 16.82
C LYS A 117 -22.07 6.10 16.13
N PRO A 118 -21.68 4.82 16.21
CA PRO A 118 -22.55 3.72 15.80
C PRO A 118 -23.94 3.76 16.44
N SER A 119 -24.06 4.15 17.71
CA SER A 119 -25.37 4.30 18.38
C SER A 119 -26.28 5.33 17.71
N GLU A 120 -25.72 6.42 17.18
CA GLU A 120 -26.46 7.44 16.43
C GLU A 120 -26.81 6.94 15.04
N LEU A 121 -25.87 6.35 14.31
CA LEU A 121 -26.09 5.79 12.97
C LEU A 121 -27.18 4.72 12.96
N ASN A 122 -27.24 3.93 14.03
CA ASN A 122 -28.12 2.77 14.16
C ASN A 122 -29.41 3.06 14.95
N ALA A 123 -29.66 4.32 15.34
CA ALA A 123 -30.83 4.71 16.13
C ALA A 123 -32.17 4.30 15.48
N GLU A 124 -32.22 4.28 14.15
CA GLU A 124 -33.40 3.90 13.35
C GLU A 124 -33.38 2.41 12.93
N GLY A 125 -32.66 1.56 13.67
CA GLY A 125 -32.61 0.12 13.44
C GLY A 125 -31.65 -0.31 12.32
N ALA A 126 -30.64 0.51 12.01
CA ALA A 126 -29.55 0.08 11.14
C ALA A 126 -28.59 -0.89 11.86
N ARG A 127 -27.86 -1.71 11.08
CA ARG A 127 -26.79 -2.61 11.55
C ARG A 127 -25.42 -2.19 11.04
N ALA A 128 -25.23 -0.89 10.81
CA ALA A 128 -23.98 -0.36 10.27
C ALA A 128 -22.87 -0.43 11.33
N VAL A 129 -21.65 -0.74 10.88
CA VAL A 129 -20.43 -0.45 11.63
C VAL A 129 -19.78 0.79 11.05
N VAL A 130 -19.14 1.60 11.89
CA VAL A 130 -18.22 2.61 11.39
C VAL A 130 -17.00 1.87 10.82
N ALA A 131 -16.65 2.20 9.59
CA ALA A 131 -15.44 1.78 8.91
C ALA A 131 -14.77 3.03 8.35
N HIS A 132 -14.19 3.82 9.27
CA HIS A 132 -13.63 5.14 8.98
C HIS A 132 -12.22 5.00 8.39
N PRO A 133 -12.02 5.35 7.11
CA PRO A 133 -10.71 5.27 6.46
C PRO A 133 -9.92 6.58 6.59
N PHE A 134 -8.68 6.59 6.10
CA PHE A 134 -7.88 7.81 5.94
C PHE A 134 -7.59 8.08 4.47
N ASN A 135 -7.76 9.32 4.03
CA ASN A 135 -7.49 9.73 2.66
C ASN A 135 -5.98 9.89 2.41
N PRO A 136 -5.39 9.32 1.33
CA PRO A 136 -6.01 8.49 0.28
C PRO A 136 -6.28 7.04 0.73
N VAL A 137 -7.55 6.64 0.66
CA VAL A 137 -8.04 5.33 1.15
C VAL A 137 -7.37 4.15 0.44
N TYR A 138 -7.00 4.32 -0.83
CA TYR A 138 -6.30 3.28 -1.58
C TYR A 138 -4.86 3.07 -1.11
N LEU A 139 -4.20 4.01 -0.44
CA LEU A 139 -2.83 3.84 0.09
C LEU A 139 -2.80 3.64 1.60
N LEU A 140 -3.42 4.53 2.37
CA LEU A 140 -3.34 4.51 3.83
C LEU A 140 -4.12 3.32 4.39
N PRO A 141 -3.46 2.37 5.08
CA PRO A 141 -4.10 1.11 5.41
C PRO A 141 -5.07 1.21 6.60
N LEU A 142 -4.95 2.22 7.46
CA LEU A 142 -5.73 2.29 8.69
C LEU A 142 -7.24 2.42 8.41
N VAL A 143 -8.04 1.62 9.10
CA VAL A 143 -9.51 1.76 9.16
C VAL A 143 -9.93 1.64 10.61
N GLU A 144 -10.54 2.69 11.17
CA GLU A 144 -11.14 2.61 12.50
C GLU A 144 -12.49 1.89 12.42
N LEU A 145 -12.61 0.79 13.17
CA LEU A 145 -13.83 0.00 13.26
C LEU A 145 -14.53 0.25 14.59
N VAL A 146 -15.78 0.71 14.54
CA VAL A 146 -16.60 0.99 15.72
C VAL A 146 -17.98 0.38 15.54
N GLY A 147 -18.45 -0.39 16.52
CA GLY A 147 -19.78 -1.01 16.46
C GLY A 147 -19.83 -2.37 17.15
N ASP A 148 -20.75 -3.22 16.73
CA ASP A 148 -20.90 -4.59 17.24
C ASP A 148 -19.61 -5.41 17.05
N ALA A 149 -19.23 -6.18 18.07
CA ALA A 149 -17.96 -6.91 18.09
C ALA A 149 -17.90 -8.01 17.03
N GLY A 150 -19.00 -8.74 16.81
CA GLY A 150 -19.07 -9.79 15.80
C GLY A 150 -18.95 -9.23 14.39
N THR A 151 -19.68 -8.14 14.13
CA THR A 151 -19.65 -7.45 12.83
C THR A 151 -18.29 -6.79 12.58
N CYS A 152 -17.67 -6.18 13.59
CA CYS A 152 -16.30 -5.63 13.50
C CYS A 152 -15.26 -6.72 13.21
N ALA A 153 -15.40 -7.91 13.79
CA ALA A 153 -14.52 -9.04 13.50
C ALA A 153 -14.64 -9.49 12.04
N GLN A 154 -15.87 -9.67 11.54
CA GLN A 154 -16.13 -9.97 10.14
C GLN A 154 -15.56 -8.90 9.20
N ALA A 155 -15.78 -7.62 9.53
CA ALA A 155 -15.25 -6.50 8.77
C ALA A 155 -13.72 -6.50 8.74
N SER A 156 -13.09 -6.78 9.88
CA SER A 156 -11.63 -6.86 9.99
C SER A 156 -11.04 -7.92 9.04
N ASP A 157 -11.67 -9.09 8.97
CA ASP A 157 -11.18 -10.19 8.13
C ASP A 157 -11.29 -9.86 6.63
N LEU A 158 -12.38 -9.21 6.22
CA LEU A 158 -12.56 -8.75 4.83
C LEU A 158 -11.55 -7.66 4.48
N LEU A 159 -11.35 -6.67 5.37
CA LEU A 159 -10.47 -5.53 5.17
C LEU A 159 -8.99 -5.93 5.09
N ARG A 160 -8.54 -6.88 5.94
CA ARG A 160 -7.19 -7.45 5.82
C ARG A 160 -6.94 -8.12 4.47
N GLY A 161 -7.96 -8.76 3.91
CA GLY A 161 -7.91 -9.40 2.59
C GLY A 161 -7.75 -8.43 1.42
N VAL A 162 -7.93 -7.12 1.64
CA VAL A 162 -7.62 -6.06 0.68
C VAL A 162 -6.50 -5.14 1.21
N GLY A 163 -5.68 -5.65 2.13
CA GLY A 163 -4.46 -5.03 2.66
C GLY A 163 -4.68 -3.88 3.66
N MET A 164 -5.89 -3.71 4.17
CA MET A 164 -6.16 -2.68 5.19
C MET A 164 -5.78 -3.19 6.60
N TYR A 165 -5.56 -2.24 7.49
CA TYR A 165 -5.29 -2.44 8.92
C TYR A 165 -6.50 -1.99 9.74
N PRO A 166 -7.40 -2.93 10.09
CA PRO A 166 -8.55 -2.61 10.94
C PRO A 166 -8.12 -2.36 12.38
N LEU A 167 -8.44 -1.19 12.92
CA LEU A 167 -8.24 -0.80 14.31
C LEU A 167 -9.60 -0.76 15.01
N THR A 168 -9.88 -1.75 15.85
CA THR A 168 -11.12 -1.78 16.63
C THR A 168 -11.08 -0.75 17.75
N VAL A 169 -11.98 0.23 17.67
CA VAL A 169 -12.21 1.22 18.73
C VAL A 169 -13.08 0.58 19.80
N ARG A 170 -12.53 0.50 21.02
CA ARG A 170 -13.14 -0.28 22.11
C ARG A 170 -14.43 0.32 22.66
N LYS A 171 -14.58 1.63 22.55
CA LYS A 171 -15.75 2.40 23.02
C LYS A 171 -16.01 3.49 22.00
N GLU A 172 -17.25 3.58 21.55
CA GLU A 172 -17.64 4.70 20.70
C GLU A 172 -17.42 6.04 21.42
N ILE A 173 -16.99 7.02 20.64
CA ILE A 173 -16.75 8.39 21.05
C ILE A 173 -16.88 9.25 19.79
N ASP A 174 -17.26 10.52 19.95
CA ASP A 174 -17.28 11.47 18.83
C ASP A 174 -15.88 11.59 18.22
N ALA A 175 -15.81 11.51 16.89
CA ALA A 175 -14.57 11.60 16.12
C ALA A 175 -13.52 10.52 16.40
N HIS A 176 -13.95 9.35 16.92
CA HIS A 176 -13.12 8.14 17.04
C HIS A 176 -11.78 8.39 17.78
N ILE A 177 -10.66 7.79 17.34
CA ILE A 177 -9.34 8.01 17.97
C ILE A 177 -8.53 9.01 17.15
N ALA A 178 -8.32 8.71 15.87
CA ALA A 178 -7.38 9.47 15.03
C ALA A 178 -7.93 10.84 14.62
N ASP A 179 -9.22 10.96 14.29
CA ASP A 179 -9.81 12.26 13.99
C ASP A 179 -9.79 13.21 15.20
N ARG A 180 -9.94 12.70 16.44
CA ARG A 180 -9.73 13.52 17.64
C ARG A 180 -8.31 14.09 17.74
N LEU A 181 -7.30 13.33 17.30
CA LEU A 181 -5.91 13.80 17.29
C LEU A 181 -5.69 14.83 16.18
N LEU A 182 -6.27 14.61 14.99
CA LEU A 182 -6.22 15.56 13.88
C LEU A 182 -6.93 16.87 14.25
N GLU A 183 -8.11 16.80 14.84
CA GLU A 183 -8.86 17.94 15.35
C GLU A 183 -8.09 18.70 16.42
N ALA A 184 -7.44 18.01 17.36
CA ALA A 184 -6.63 18.67 18.37
C ALA A 184 -5.48 19.47 17.74
N VAL A 185 -4.76 18.90 16.76
CA VAL A 185 -3.68 19.62 16.08
C VAL A 185 -4.22 20.77 15.24
N TRP A 186 -5.34 20.57 14.55
CA TRP A 186 -5.94 21.58 13.69
C TRP A 186 -6.43 22.79 14.48
N ARG A 187 -7.13 22.57 15.59
CA ARG A 187 -7.64 23.65 16.46
C ARG A 187 -6.51 24.50 17.04
N GLU A 188 -5.39 23.89 17.40
CA GLU A 188 -4.19 24.62 17.82
C GLU A 188 -3.65 25.48 16.67
N GLY A 189 -3.52 24.88 15.48
CA GLY A 189 -3.05 25.57 14.28
C GLY A 189 -3.88 26.81 13.94
N LEU A 190 -5.20 26.72 14.05
CA LEU A 190 -6.11 27.86 13.84
C LEU A 190 -5.80 29.04 14.78
N TRP A 191 -5.55 28.78 16.06
CA TRP A 191 -5.17 29.83 17.01
C TRP A 191 -3.79 30.40 16.73
N LEU A 192 -2.79 29.55 16.46
CA LEU A 192 -1.43 29.99 16.15
C LEU A 192 -1.40 30.91 14.93
N ILE A 193 -2.16 30.59 13.88
CA ILE A 193 -2.24 31.41 12.67
C ILE A 193 -3.02 32.71 12.94
N LYS A 194 -4.20 32.60 13.55
CA LYS A 194 -5.04 33.78 13.82
C LYS A 194 -4.31 34.81 14.68
N ASP A 195 -3.57 34.35 15.69
CA ASP A 195 -2.86 35.23 16.62
C ASP A 195 -1.49 35.67 16.07
N GLY A 196 -1.17 35.31 14.82
CA GLY A 196 0.02 35.77 14.10
C GLY A 196 1.33 35.15 14.59
N ILE A 197 1.27 33.99 15.23
CA ILE A 197 2.45 33.26 15.71
C ILE A 197 3.20 32.60 14.56
N CYS A 198 2.47 32.11 13.55
CA CYS A 198 3.04 31.52 12.34
C CYS A 198 2.07 31.64 11.15
N THR A 199 2.57 31.40 9.95
CA THR A 199 1.81 31.18 8.72
C THR A 199 1.40 29.70 8.57
N THR A 200 0.54 29.38 7.59
CA THR A 200 0.22 27.98 7.23
C THR A 200 1.48 27.19 6.85
N GLU A 201 2.40 27.80 6.10
CA GLU A 201 3.65 27.15 5.67
C GLU A 201 4.57 26.85 6.86
N GLU A 202 4.79 27.82 7.75
CA GLU A 202 5.62 27.62 8.95
C GLU A 202 5.05 26.57 9.90
N LEU A 203 3.71 26.55 10.06
CA LEU A 203 3.02 25.52 10.82
C LEU A 203 3.28 24.13 10.18
N ASP A 204 3.09 24.01 8.87
CA ASP A 204 3.32 22.77 8.13
C ASP A 204 4.78 22.31 8.18
N GLU A 205 5.75 23.22 8.05
CA GLU A 205 7.18 22.88 8.12
C GLU A 205 7.57 22.38 9.51
N SER A 206 6.95 22.88 10.58
CA SER A 206 7.17 22.36 11.94
C SER A 206 6.79 20.87 12.06
N ILE A 207 5.82 20.43 11.26
CA ILE A 207 5.36 19.03 11.19
C ILE A 207 6.25 18.24 10.23
N ARG A 208 6.39 18.72 8.98
CA ARG A 208 7.10 18.03 7.88
C ARG A 208 8.60 17.86 8.15
N MET A 209 9.23 18.83 8.79
CA MET A 209 10.66 18.78 9.14
C MET A 209 10.93 18.36 10.59
N GLY A 210 9.87 18.22 11.40
CA GLY A 210 9.98 17.97 12.84
C GLY A 210 9.37 16.64 13.27
N PHE A 211 8.27 16.71 14.02
CA PHE A 211 7.72 15.54 14.70
C PHE A 211 6.95 14.58 13.78
N GLY A 212 6.44 15.05 12.63
CA GLY A 212 5.70 14.23 11.67
C GLY A 212 6.52 13.03 11.17
N LEU A 213 7.82 13.24 10.91
CA LEU A 213 8.74 12.16 10.48
C LEU A 213 8.86 11.04 11.51
N ARG A 214 8.89 11.38 12.81
CA ARG A 214 8.95 10.39 13.90
C ARG A 214 7.61 9.68 14.07
N TRP A 215 6.51 10.41 13.98
CA TRP A 215 5.17 9.83 14.11
C TRP A 215 4.84 8.84 13.00
N ALA A 216 5.26 9.11 11.76
CA ALA A 216 4.99 8.25 10.61
C ALA A 216 5.47 6.80 10.80
N GLN A 217 6.51 6.56 11.62
CA GLN A 217 7.10 5.25 11.82
C GLN A 217 6.92 4.65 13.23
N MET A 218 6.70 5.48 14.25
CA MET A 218 6.64 5.08 15.68
C MET A 218 5.37 5.51 16.42
N GLY A 219 4.60 6.46 15.88
CA GLY A 219 3.53 7.11 16.61
C GLY A 219 4.01 7.88 17.85
N LEU A 220 3.06 8.34 18.67
CA LEU A 220 3.32 9.24 19.79
C LEU A 220 4.06 8.56 20.96
N PHE A 221 3.51 7.44 21.45
CA PHE A 221 3.99 6.84 22.69
C PHE A 221 5.33 6.12 22.53
N GLU A 222 5.64 5.50 21.39
CA GLU A 222 6.97 4.91 21.20
C GLU A 222 8.05 5.99 21.06
N THR A 223 7.72 7.09 20.37
CA THR A 223 8.59 8.27 20.30
C THR A 223 8.90 8.83 21.70
N TYR A 224 7.92 8.89 22.59
CA TYR A 224 8.14 9.36 23.96
C TYR A 224 8.83 8.32 24.85
N ARG A 225 8.64 7.03 24.57
CA ARG A 225 9.37 5.96 25.26
C ARG A 225 10.87 6.10 25.05
N ILE A 226 11.32 6.34 23.82
CA ILE A 226 12.75 6.54 23.53
C ILE A 226 13.27 7.88 24.04
N ALA A 227 12.42 8.91 24.09
CA ALA A 227 12.77 10.21 24.67
C ALA A 227 13.01 10.11 26.20
N GLY A 228 12.43 9.11 26.87
CA GLY A 228 12.74 8.79 28.26
C GLY A 228 14.06 8.06 28.50
N GLY A 229 14.89 7.86 27.47
CA GLY A 229 16.16 7.12 27.55
C GLY A 229 15.99 5.65 27.94
N GLU A 230 17.05 5.03 28.47
CA GLU A 230 17.03 3.60 28.88
C GLU A 230 15.94 3.30 29.93
N ALA A 231 15.57 4.29 30.74
CA ALA A 231 14.52 4.16 31.76
C ALA A 231 13.09 4.24 31.19
N GLY A 232 12.96 4.59 29.90
CA GLY A 232 11.73 4.48 29.13
C GLY A 232 10.59 5.43 29.54
N MET A 233 9.35 5.04 29.20
CA MET A 233 8.16 5.90 29.33
C MET A 233 7.92 6.41 30.76
N LYS A 234 8.16 5.60 31.79
CA LYS A 234 7.94 6.03 33.17
C LYS A 234 8.87 7.19 33.55
N HIS A 235 10.11 7.17 33.07
CA HIS A 235 11.05 8.26 33.28
C HIS A 235 10.63 9.51 32.51
N PHE A 236 10.25 9.37 31.23
CA PHE A 236 9.69 10.47 30.43
C PHE A 236 8.51 11.15 31.15
N MET A 237 7.56 10.36 31.65
CA MET A 237 6.41 10.88 32.39
C MET A 237 6.80 11.55 33.70
N ALA A 238 7.81 11.06 34.43
CA ALA A 238 8.28 11.72 35.65
C ALA A 238 8.97 13.07 35.36
N GLN A 239 9.71 13.13 34.25
CA GLN A 239 10.44 14.33 33.83
C GLN A 239 9.50 15.41 33.28
N PHE A 240 8.57 15.05 32.40
CA PHE A 240 7.70 15.99 31.69
C PHE A 240 6.27 16.06 32.24
N GLY A 241 5.87 15.14 33.12
CA GLY A 241 4.57 15.15 33.78
C GLY A 241 4.24 16.47 34.49
N PRO A 242 5.17 17.12 35.20
CA PRO A 242 4.91 18.43 35.81
C PRO A 242 4.54 19.52 34.80
N ALA A 243 5.00 19.43 33.54
CA ALA A 243 4.64 20.40 32.50
C ALA A 243 3.17 20.30 32.07
N LEU A 244 2.45 19.22 32.40
CA LEU A 244 1.01 19.09 32.14
C LEU A 244 0.14 20.06 32.96
N GLU A 245 0.70 20.65 34.03
CA GLU A 245 0.04 21.71 34.79
C GLU A 245 0.14 23.07 34.09
N TRP A 246 1.06 23.22 33.13
CA TRP A 246 1.23 24.46 32.39
C TRP A 246 0.09 24.64 31.37
N PRO A 247 -0.41 25.86 31.17
CA PRO A 247 -1.55 26.13 30.31
C PRO A 247 -1.13 26.21 28.83
N TRP A 248 -0.35 25.24 28.36
CA TRP A 248 0.16 25.22 26.99
C TRP A 248 -0.94 24.98 25.97
N THR A 249 -1.71 23.89 26.13
CA THR A 249 -2.88 23.62 25.28
C THR A 249 -3.90 22.82 26.10
N LYS A 250 -5.19 23.17 25.99
CA LYS A 250 -6.32 22.38 26.50
C LYS A 250 -7.53 22.63 25.60
N LEU A 251 -7.36 22.27 24.33
CA LEU A 251 -8.22 22.69 23.23
C LEU A 251 -9.66 22.19 23.39
N MET A 252 -10.53 23.13 23.76
CA MET A 252 -11.99 23.02 23.65
C MET A 252 -12.56 24.17 22.82
N ASP A 253 -11.85 25.30 22.73
CA ASP A 253 -12.24 26.49 21.99
C ASP A 253 -11.57 26.55 20.61
N VAL A 254 -12.27 27.15 19.66
CA VAL A 254 -11.78 27.50 18.32
C VAL A 254 -11.96 29.00 18.11
N PRO A 255 -11.15 29.65 17.27
CA PRO A 255 -11.44 31.03 16.92
C PRO A 255 -12.79 31.15 16.23
N GLU A 256 -13.41 32.33 16.33
CA GLU A 256 -14.65 32.61 15.60
C GLU A 256 -14.41 32.41 14.10
N PHE A 257 -15.20 31.52 13.50
CA PHE A 257 -15.05 31.11 12.10
C PHE A 257 -15.68 32.17 11.18
N THR A 258 -14.98 33.29 11.05
CA THR A 258 -15.37 34.45 10.24
C THR A 258 -14.86 34.35 8.81
N ASP A 259 -15.52 35.01 7.86
CA ASP A 259 -15.04 35.11 6.47
C ASP A 259 -13.60 35.64 6.39
N GLY A 260 -13.24 36.62 7.25
CA GLY A 260 -11.89 37.15 7.30
C GLY A 260 -10.82 36.13 7.74
N LEU A 261 -11.15 35.21 8.64
CA LEU A 261 -10.26 34.10 9.01
C LEU A 261 -10.14 33.08 7.88
N VAL A 262 -11.25 32.79 7.20
CA VAL A 262 -11.28 31.91 6.03
C VAL A 262 -10.39 32.46 4.92
N ASP A 263 -10.56 33.73 4.56
CA ASP A 263 -9.78 34.40 3.52
C ASP A 263 -8.28 34.45 3.87
N LEU A 264 -7.95 34.68 5.15
CA LEU A 264 -6.56 34.65 5.63
C LEU A 264 -5.91 33.28 5.41
N ILE A 265 -6.56 32.21 5.88
CA ILE A 265 -6.01 30.85 5.79
C ILE A 265 -5.98 30.38 4.33
N ALA A 266 -7.05 30.60 3.58
CA ALA A 266 -7.13 30.21 2.17
C ALA A 266 -6.07 30.94 1.35
N GLY A 267 -5.92 32.26 1.54
CA GLY A 267 -4.89 33.04 0.86
C GLY A 267 -3.46 32.59 1.18
N GLN A 268 -3.17 32.22 2.43
CA GLN A 268 -1.87 31.66 2.80
C GLN A 268 -1.64 30.26 2.19
N SER A 269 -2.67 29.40 2.17
CA SER A 269 -2.61 28.09 1.53
C SER A 269 -2.37 28.19 0.02
N ASP A 270 -3.06 29.11 -0.66
CA ASP A 270 -2.86 29.38 -2.08
C ASP A 270 -1.46 29.94 -2.37
N ALA A 271 -0.92 30.80 -1.51
CA ALA A 271 0.44 31.31 -1.65
C ALA A 271 1.49 30.18 -1.53
N GLN A 272 1.26 29.23 -0.62
CA GLN A 272 2.16 28.09 -0.37
C GLN A 272 2.16 27.09 -1.54
N SER A 273 1.01 26.74 -2.11
CA SER A 273 0.91 25.61 -3.06
C SER A 273 -0.03 25.82 -4.24
N GLY A 274 -0.72 26.96 -4.36
CA GLY A 274 -1.66 27.26 -5.44
C GLY A 274 -1.03 27.33 -6.84
N HIS A 275 0.30 27.37 -6.94
CA HIS A 275 1.03 27.26 -8.20
C HIS A 275 1.00 25.84 -8.80
N MET A 276 0.59 24.83 -8.03
CA MET A 276 0.38 23.45 -8.50
C MET A 276 -1.10 23.11 -8.57
N PRO A 277 -1.58 22.43 -9.62
CA PRO A 277 -2.95 21.92 -9.64
C PRO A 277 -3.12 20.84 -8.57
N ILE A 278 -4.32 20.73 -7.99
CA ILE A 278 -4.65 19.72 -6.95
C ILE A 278 -4.23 18.31 -7.36
N ARG A 279 -4.42 17.94 -8.63
CA ARG A 279 -4.02 16.61 -9.13
C ARG A 279 -2.50 16.39 -9.14
N ALA A 280 -1.69 17.43 -9.34
CA ALA A 280 -0.24 17.31 -9.21
C ALA A 280 0.17 17.17 -7.73
N LEU A 281 -0.48 17.91 -6.83
CA LEU A 281 -0.24 17.79 -5.37
C LEU A 281 -0.60 16.39 -4.86
N GLU A 282 -1.72 15.82 -5.32
CA GLU A 282 -2.10 14.45 -4.98
C GLU A 282 -1.06 13.43 -5.46
N ARG A 283 -0.57 13.57 -6.70
CA ARG A 283 0.46 12.66 -7.24
C ARG A 283 1.76 12.76 -6.44
N LEU A 284 2.20 13.98 -6.14
CA LEU A 284 3.37 14.23 -5.31
C LEU A 284 3.20 13.62 -3.91
N ARG A 285 2.04 13.81 -3.28
CA ARG A 285 1.72 13.20 -1.97
C ARG A 285 1.80 11.67 -2.06
N ASP A 286 1.12 11.07 -3.04
CA ASP A 286 1.04 9.62 -3.18
C ASP A 286 2.40 8.99 -3.42
N ASP A 287 3.26 9.64 -4.22
CA ASP A 287 4.63 9.21 -4.50
C ASP A 287 5.49 9.22 -3.23
N ASN A 288 5.41 10.31 -2.47
CA ASN A 288 6.10 10.41 -1.19
C ASN A 288 5.60 9.37 -0.19
N LEU A 289 4.29 9.12 -0.12
CA LEU A 289 3.71 8.08 0.72
C LEU A 289 4.20 6.69 0.31
N VAL A 290 4.25 6.38 -0.99
CA VAL A 290 4.80 5.12 -1.51
C VAL A 290 6.26 4.98 -1.10
N GLY A 291 7.10 6.00 -1.30
CA GLY A 291 8.50 5.99 -0.92
C GLY A 291 8.69 5.72 0.59
N MET A 292 7.95 6.43 1.44
CA MET A 292 7.98 6.25 2.89
C MET A 292 7.54 4.84 3.31
N MET A 293 6.42 4.35 2.77
CA MET A 293 5.89 3.04 3.13
C MET A 293 6.79 1.90 2.63
N ARG A 294 7.43 2.04 1.47
CA ARG A 294 8.44 1.10 0.97
C ARG A 294 9.69 1.07 1.85
N ALA A 295 10.11 2.22 2.40
CA ALA A 295 11.19 2.25 3.38
C ALA A 295 10.84 1.46 4.65
N LEU A 296 9.61 1.64 5.17
CA LEU A 296 9.09 0.88 6.31
C LEU A 296 8.89 -0.60 6.01
N LYS A 297 8.58 -0.96 4.76
CA LYS A 297 8.44 -2.35 4.32
C LYS A 297 9.71 -3.15 4.57
N LYS A 298 10.89 -2.55 4.36
CA LYS A 298 12.20 -3.20 4.57
C LYS A 298 12.42 -3.66 6.01
N SER A 299 11.98 -2.88 7.00
CA SER A 299 12.06 -3.22 8.42
C SER A 299 10.83 -3.97 8.93
N GLY A 300 9.74 -3.98 8.16
CA GLY A 300 8.44 -4.50 8.61
C GLY A 300 7.77 -3.66 9.70
N SER A 301 8.24 -2.43 9.94
CA SER A 301 7.68 -1.53 10.96
C SER A 301 6.47 -0.76 10.43
N GLY A 302 5.58 -0.33 11.34
CA GLY A 302 4.41 0.48 11.01
C GLY A 302 3.59 -0.09 9.84
N ALA A 303 3.27 0.76 8.87
CA ALA A 303 2.52 0.37 7.67
C ALA A 303 3.27 -0.66 6.79
N GLY A 304 4.60 -0.74 6.88
CA GLY A 304 5.42 -1.70 6.14
C GLY A 304 5.10 -3.16 6.48
N GLY A 305 4.80 -3.44 7.76
CA GLY A 305 4.37 -4.77 8.21
C GLY A 305 3.02 -5.19 7.61
N VAL A 306 2.10 -4.24 7.45
CA VAL A 306 0.79 -4.46 6.81
C VAL A 306 0.97 -4.83 5.33
N ILE A 307 1.83 -4.10 4.63
CA ILE A 307 2.18 -4.39 3.22
C ILE A 307 2.78 -5.80 3.11
N ASN A 308 3.76 -6.15 3.95
CA ASN A 308 4.40 -7.47 3.92
C ASN A 308 3.40 -8.61 4.15
N THR A 309 2.48 -8.43 5.10
CA THR A 309 1.44 -9.44 5.42
C THR A 309 0.49 -9.63 4.25
N HIS A 310 0.06 -8.54 3.61
CA HIS A 310 -0.81 -8.59 2.44
C HIS A 310 -0.09 -9.20 1.22
N GLU A 311 1.15 -8.79 0.94
CA GLU A 311 1.95 -9.28 -0.18
C GLU A 311 2.26 -10.78 -0.09
N ALA A 312 2.40 -11.30 1.13
CA ALA A 312 2.58 -12.74 1.36
C ALA A 312 1.34 -13.56 0.96
N ALA A 313 0.14 -12.97 1.03
CA ALA A 313 -1.12 -13.61 0.66
C ALA A 313 -1.48 -13.43 -0.83
N LEU A 314 -0.77 -12.57 -1.56
CA LEU A 314 -1.01 -12.37 -2.99
C LEU A 314 -0.67 -13.64 -3.79
N PRO A 315 -1.44 -13.94 -4.85
CA PRO A 315 -1.21 -15.12 -5.68
C PRO A 315 0.18 -15.04 -6.34
N VAL A 316 0.82 -16.19 -6.47
CA VAL A 316 2.03 -16.32 -7.28
C VAL A 316 1.58 -16.58 -8.72
N PRO A 317 2.16 -15.90 -9.73
CA PRO A 317 1.82 -16.16 -11.13
C PRO A 317 2.01 -17.63 -11.50
N ASP A 318 1.09 -18.18 -12.28
CA ASP A 318 1.23 -19.53 -12.83
C ASP A 318 2.42 -19.58 -13.79
N ALA A 319 3.20 -20.65 -13.70
CA ALA A 319 4.28 -20.90 -14.63
C ALA A 319 3.71 -21.45 -15.95
N ALA A 320 4.08 -20.84 -17.08
CA ALA A 320 3.94 -21.46 -18.39
C ALA A 320 5.14 -22.41 -18.62
N ASP A 321 5.78 -22.37 -19.80
CA ASP A 321 6.95 -23.20 -20.12
C ASP A 321 8.20 -22.87 -19.28
N LEU A 322 8.28 -21.64 -18.75
CA LEU A 322 9.33 -21.17 -17.86
C LEU A 322 8.73 -20.60 -16.57
N PRO A 323 9.42 -20.76 -15.42
CA PRO A 323 8.99 -20.16 -14.17
C PRO A 323 9.04 -18.62 -14.25
N VAL A 324 7.93 -17.98 -13.86
CA VAL A 324 7.88 -16.55 -13.56
C VAL A 324 8.42 -16.32 -12.16
N THR A 325 9.56 -15.66 -12.07
CA THR A 325 10.31 -15.46 -10.82
C THR A 325 10.17 -14.06 -10.26
N VAL A 326 9.79 -13.08 -11.09
CA VAL A 326 9.35 -11.75 -10.66
C VAL A 326 8.15 -11.35 -11.49
N SER A 327 7.16 -10.73 -10.85
CA SER A 327 6.04 -10.05 -11.52
C SER A 327 5.64 -8.89 -10.63
N ARG A 328 5.85 -7.66 -11.08
CA ARG A 328 5.67 -6.44 -10.28
C ARG A 328 5.50 -5.21 -11.18
N PRO A 329 4.98 -4.09 -10.70
CA PRO A 329 5.19 -2.81 -11.34
C PRO A 329 6.61 -2.28 -11.11
N VAL A 330 7.12 -1.47 -12.03
CA VAL A 330 8.34 -0.66 -11.83
C VAL A 330 8.02 0.49 -10.87
N PRO A 331 8.62 0.53 -9.67
CA PRO A 331 8.36 1.60 -8.72
C PRO A 331 9.08 2.88 -9.16
N GLN A 332 8.56 4.04 -8.79
CA GLN A 332 9.22 5.33 -9.02
C GLN A 332 10.65 5.38 -8.44
N SER A 333 10.91 4.68 -7.32
CA SER A 333 12.26 4.61 -6.74
C SER A 333 13.29 3.90 -7.64
N TRP A 334 12.85 3.29 -8.75
CA TRP A 334 13.70 2.64 -9.73
C TRP A 334 13.92 3.48 -10.99
N THR A 335 13.27 4.63 -11.12
CA THR A 335 13.42 5.48 -12.30
C THR A 335 14.51 6.52 -12.13
N ASP A 336 15.14 6.88 -13.24
CA ASP A 336 16.08 7.99 -13.34
C ASP A 336 15.34 9.33 -13.52
N TYR A 337 16.10 10.41 -13.70
CA TYR A 337 15.55 11.75 -13.91
C TYR A 337 14.75 11.90 -15.22
N ASN A 338 14.83 10.92 -16.14
CA ASN A 338 14.04 10.88 -17.37
C ASN A 338 12.75 10.06 -17.21
N GLY A 339 12.55 9.39 -16.07
CA GLY A 339 11.43 8.48 -15.85
C GLY A 339 11.66 7.07 -16.40
N HIS A 340 12.87 6.76 -16.88
CA HIS A 340 13.26 5.43 -17.32
C HIS A 340 13.78 4.61 -16.14
N MET A 341 13.47 3.32 -16.11
CA MET A 341 14.07 2.39 -15.17
C MET A 341 15.59 2.44 -15.32
N ASN A 342 16.29 2.79 -14.25
CA ASN A 342 17.75 2.92 -14.29
C ASN A 342 18.40 1.54 -14.52
N GLU A 343 19.53 1.53 -15.25
CA GLU A 343 20.27 0.31 -15.60
C GLU A 343 20.57 -0.62 -14.41
N ALA A 344 20.81 -0.06 -13.21
CA ALA A 344 21.07 -0.82 -12.00
C ALA A 344 19.88 -1.72 -11.60
N HIS A 345 18.65 -1.26 -11.80
CA HIS A 345 17.46 -1.95 -11.33
C HIS A 345 17.06 -3.13 -12.22
N TYR A 346 17.54 -3.21 -13.47
CA TYR A 346 17.40 -4.45 -14.26
C TYR A 346 18.21 -5.57 -13.63
N THR A 347 19.41 -5.25 -13.14
CA THR A 347 20.24 -6.21 -12.40
C THR A 347 19.60 -6.53 -11.05
N GLU A 348 19.07 -5.54 -10.32
CA GLU A 348 18.33 -5.76 -9.07
C GLU A 348 17.13 -6.71 -9.28
N ALA A 349 16.31 -6.48 -10.31
CA ALA A 349 15.18 -7.35 -10.65
C ALA A 349 15.63 -8.78 -11.00
N SER A 350 16.76 -8.94 -11.71
CA SER A 350 17.34 -10.26 -11.98
C SER A 350 17.88 -10.96 -10.72
N ALA A 351 18.43 -10.21 -9.77
CA ALA A 351 18.85 -10.74 -8.48
C ALA A 351 17.64 -11.22 -7.65
N GLN A 352 16.55 -10.45 -7.62
CA GLN A 352 15.28 -10.87 -7.03
C GLN A 352 14.71 -12.13 -7.72
N ALA A 353 14.82 -12.22 -9.05
CA ALA A 353 14.44 -13.40 -9.81
C ALA A 353 15.30 -14.63 -9.46
N THR A 354 16.60 -14.43 -9.22
CA THR A 354 17.51 -15.47 -8.72
C THR A 354 17.11 -15.93 -7.32
N ASP A 355 16.89 -15.00 -6.38
CA ASP A 355 16.47 -15.32 -5.00
C ASP A 355 15.16 -16.10 -5.00
N ARG A 356 14.19 -15.69 -5.82
CA ARG A 356 12.94 -16.42 -5.98
C ARG A 356 13.17 -17.82 -6.54
N PHE A 357 14.04 -17.97 -7.54
CA PHE A 357 14.36 -19.28 -8.08
C PHE A 357 15.05 -20.18 -7.05
N MET A 358 15.93 -19.62 -6.21
CA MET A 358 16.56 -20.31 -5.08
C MET A 358 15.51 -20.85 -4.10
N GLU A 359 14.49 -20.06 -3.75
CA GLU A 359 13.37 -20.54 -2.93
C GLU A 359 12.64 -21.71 -3.58
N MET A 360 12.38 -21.65 -4.90
CA MET A 360 11.65 -22.68 -5.66
C MET A 360 12.37 -24.03 -5.64
N ILE A 361 13.70 -24.04 -5.65
CA ILE A 361 14.53 -25.26 -5.54
C ILE A 361 14.77 -25.69 -4.08
N GLY A 362 14.23 -24.98 -3.09
CA GLY A 362 14.35 -25.30 -1.67
C GLY A 362 15.55 -24.66 -0.97
N CYS A 363 16.31 -23.80 -1.65
CA CYS A 363 17.33 -22.94 -1.06
C CYS A 363 16.67 -21.69 -0.43
N ASN A 364 15.75 -21.92 0.50
CA ASN A 364 14.97 -20.88 1.18
C ASN A 364 15.67 -20.34 2.44
N ALA A 365 15.02 -19.44 3.17
CA ALA A 365 15.56 -18.85 4.40
C ALA A 365 16.01 -19.88 5.45
N GLN A 366 15.29 -21.01 5.59
CA GLN A 366 15.68 -22.09 6.51
C GLN A 366 16.96 -22.80 6.04
N TYR A 367 17.08 -23.06 4.74
CA TYR A 367 18.28 -23.66 4.16
C TYR A 367 19.51 -22.75 4.29
N ILE A 368 19.32 -21.44 4.06
CA ILE A 368 20.37 -20.42 4.22
C ILE A 368 20.81 -20.33 5.68
N ALA A 369 19.87 -20.31 6.62
CA ALA A 369 20.17 -20.32 8.06
C ALA A 369 20.91 -21.59 8.51
N ALA A 370 20.71 -22.71 7.81
CA ALA A 370 21.46 -23.96 8.04
C ALA A 370 22.89 -23.94 7.44
N GLY A 371 23.26 -22.87 6.72
CA GLY A 371 24.62 -22.64 6.24
C GLY A 371 24.86 -22.95 4.77
N GLY A 372 23.84 -23.27 3.97
CA GLY A 372 23.98 -23.49 2.52
C GLY A 372 23.38 -22.35 1.70
N SER A 373 24.04 -21.89 0.64
CA SER A 373 23.48 -20.87 -0.26
C SER A 373 24.11 -20.91 -1.66
N TYR A 374 23.59 -20.13 -2.62
CA TYR A 374 24.19 -19.90 -3.93
C TYR A 374 24.62 -18.44 -4.05
N PHE A 375 25.85 -18.20 -4.50
CA PHE A 375 26.40 -16.87 -4.68
C PHE A 375 26.66 -16.62 -6.16
N THR A 376 26.20 -15.47 -6.66
CA THR A 376 26.49 -15.01 -8.01
C THR A 376 27.99 -14.73 -8.15
N VAL A 377 28.61 -15.36 -9.16
CA VAL A 377 30.02 -15.13 -9.50
C VAL A 377 30.18 -14.32 -10.78
N GLU A 378 29.17 -14.32 -11.64
CA GLU A 378 29.19 -13.59 -12.91
C GLU A 378 27.77 -13.24 -13.34
N ASN A 379 27.61 -12.03 -13.88
CA ASN A 379 26.40 -11.57 -14.57
C ASN A 379 26.79 -10.98 -15.93
N HIS A 380 26.00 -11.27 -16.95
CA HIS A 380 26.06 -10.58 -18.24
C HIS A 380 24.67 -10.02 -18.57
N VAL A 381 24.59 -8.69 -18.71
CA VAL A 381 23.33 -7.96 -18.93
C VAL A 381 23.29 -7.41 -20.35
N ARG A 382 22.15 -7.53 -21.02
CA ARG A 382 21.82 -6.83 -22.27
C ARG A 382 20.59 -5.96 -22.03
N PHE A 383 20.69 -4.67 -22.31
CA PHE A 383 19.55 -3.76 -22.40
C PHE A 383 19.05 -3.74 -23.84
N LEU A 384 17.77 -3.94 -24.04
CA LEU A 384 17.14 -4.15 -25.35
C LEU A 384 15.99 -3.18 -25.59
N ASP A 385 15.27 -2.80 -24.53
CA ASP A 385 14.20 -1.81 -24.57
C ASP A 385 14.10 -1.07 -23.23
N GLU A 386 13.39 0.06 -23.23
CA GLU A 386 13.20 0.92 -22.06
C GLU A 386 11.91 0.54 -21.30
N LEU A 387 11.97 0.59 -19.96
CA LEU A 387 10.82 0.47 -19.07
C LEU A 387 10.65 1.77 -18.27
N HIS A 388 9.42 2.09 -17.91
CA HIS A 388 9.05 3.35 -17.24
C HIS A 388 8.39 3.10 -15.89
N GLU A 389 8.23 4.16 -15.08
CA GLU A 389 7.43 4.11 -13.85
C GLU A 389 6.04 3.50 -14.11
N GLY A 390 5.66 2.53 -13.29
CA GLY A 390 4.34 1.88 -13.35
C GLY A 390 4.22 0.78 -14.39
N ASP A 391 5.18 0.60 -15.30
CA ASP A 391 5.16 -0.50 -16.26
C ASP A 391 5.14 -1.86 -15.54
N ALA A 392 4.37 -2.80 -16.08
CA ALA A 392 4.41 -4.17 -15.61
C ALA A 392 5.74 -4.81 -16.03
N LEU A 393 6.49 -5.29 -15.05
CA LEU A 393 7.75 -6.01 -15.20
C LEU A 393 7.57 -7.48 -14.82
N THR A 394 7.80 -8.36 -15.78
CA THR A 394 7.78 -9.81 -15.57
C THR A 394 9.14 -10.42 -15.89
N VAL A 395 9.67 -11.25 -14.99
CA VAL A 395 10.93 -11.97 -15.22
C VAL A 395 10.68 -13.47 -15.31
N THR A 396 11.11 -14.08 -16.41
CA THR A 396 11.13 -15.54 -16.56
C THR A 396 12.56 -16.06 -16.42
N THR A 397 12.71 -17.22 -15.77
CA THR A 397 14.03 -17.81 -15.51
C THR A 397 14.16 -19.16 -16.20
N GLN A 398 15.17 -19.32 -17.05
CA GLN A 398 15.56 -20.60 -17.63
C GLN A 398 16.83 -21.12 -16.96
N VAL A 399 16.89 -22.41 -16.67
CA VAL A 399 18.09 -23.07 -16.16
C VAL A 399 18.90 -23.60 -17.34
N LEU A 400 20.10 -23.07 -17.53
CA LEU A 400 21.04 -23.52 -18.56
C LEU A 400 21.94 -24.65 -18.06
N GLN A 401 22.26 -24.66 -16.77
CA GLN A 401 23.04 -25.70 -16.11
C GLN A 401 22.67 -25.80 -14.63
N GLY A 402 22.46 -27.02 -14.14
CA GLY A 402 22.19 -27.30 -12.73
C GLY A 402 22.90 -28.58 -12.29
N ALA A 403 24.22 -28.54 -12.15
CA ALA A 403 25.03 -29.74 -11.92
C ALA A 403 26.18 -29.49 -10.93
N GLY A 404 26.33 -30.42 -9.98
CA GLY A 404 27.31 -30.30 -8.89
C GLY A 404 27.06 -29.02 -8.10
N LYS A 405 28.09 -28.16 -8.02
CA LYS A 405 28.00 -26.86 -7.33
C LYS A 405 27.52 -25.70 -8.20
N LYS A 406 27.32 -25.90 -9.51
CA LYS A 406 27.02 -24.81 -10.45
C LYS A 406 25.52 -24.70 -10.71
N MET A 407 25.03 -23.47 -10.67
CA MET A 407 23.72 -23.09 -11.16
C MET A 407 23.90 -21.97 -12.17
N HIS A 408 23.45 -22.18 -13.40
CA HIS A 408 23.54 -21.22 -14.49
C HIS A 408 22.12 -20.86 -14.94
N LEU A 409 21.74 -19.60 -14.73
CA LEU A 409 20.41 -19.08 -14.99
C LEU A 409 20.44 -18.08 -16.13
N PHE A 410 19.33 -18.00 -16.86
CA PHE A 410 19.08 -16.96 -17.85
C PHE A 410 17.73 -16.30 -17.56
N HIS A 411 17.77 -15.02 -17.24
CA HIS A 411 16.61 -14.19 -16.94
C HIS A 411 16.21 -13.37 -18.15
N ARG A 412 14.91 -13.33 -18.44
CA ARG A 412 14.31 -12.45 -19.45
C ARG A 412 13.35 -11.50 -18.75
N LEU A 413 13.63 -10.21 -18.84
CA LEU A 413 12.83 -9.13 -18.28
C LEU A 413 11.91 -8.64 -19.40
N HIS A 414 10.60 -8.80 -19.21
CA HIS A 414 9.57 -8.40 -20.16
C HIS A 414 8.79 -7.19 -19.62
N GLY A 415 8.47 -6.27 -20.53
CA GLY A 415 7.58 -5.15 -20.26
C GLY A 415 6.10 -5.49 -20.43
N PRO A 416 5.21 -4.48 -20.35
CA PRO A 416 3.76 -4.67 -20.29
C PRO A 416 3.14 -5.32 -21.54
N GLU A 417 3.73 -5.14 -22.72
CA GLU A 417 3.25 -5.74 -23.98
C GLU A 417 3.92 -7.10 -24.27
N GLY A 418 4.69 -7.63 -23.32
CA GLY A 418 5.48 -8.84 -23.48
C GLY A 418 6.78 -8.62 -24.27
N GLN A 419 7.13 -7.38 -24.58
CA GLN A 419 8.40 -7.02 -25.23
C GLN A 419 9.58 -7.33 -24.31
N LEU A 420 10.67 -7.84 -24.89
CA LEU A 420 11.88 -8.17 -24.15
C LEU A 420 12.70 -6.91 -23.90
N ALA A 421 12.69 -6.42 -22.66
CA ALA A 421 13.39 -5.19 -22.27
C ALA A 421 14.86 -5.44 -21.89
N ALA A 422 15.14 -6.57 -21.25
CA ALA A 422 16.52 -6.94 -20.93
C ALA A 422 16.69 -8.45 -20.77
N THR A 423 17.94 -8.91 -20.89
CA THR A 423 18.34 -10.27 -20.51
C THR A 423 19.48 -10.23 -19.52
N VAL A 424 19.46 -11.11 -18.53
CA VAL A 424 20.57 -11.30 -17.58
C VAL A 424 20.95 -12.77 -17.51
N GLU A 425 22.16 -13.10 -17.95
CA GLU A 425 22.76 -14.42 -17.77
C GLU A 425 23.57 -14.42 -16.48
N THR A 426 23.31 -15.38 -15.59
CA THR A 426 23.83 -15.40 -14.22
C THR A 426 24.46 -16.75 -13.91
N LEU A 427 25.74 -16.76 -13.59
CA LEU A 427 26.43 -17.93 -13.06
C LEU A 427 26.53 -17.84 -11.53
N LEU A 428 26.10 -18.90 -10.86
CA LEU A 428 26.17 -19.05 -9.41
C LEU A 428 26.90 -20.31 -9.00
N LEU A 429 27.58 -20.21 -7.84
CA LEU A 429 28.19 -21.34 -7.17
C LEU A 429 27.54 -21.58 -5.82
N HIS A 430 27.28 -22.85 -5.51
CA HIS A 430 26.85 -23.26 -4.18
C HIS A 430 28.00 -23.10 -3.18
N MET A 431 27.66 -22.57 -2.00
CA MET A 431 28.56 -22.17 -0.93
C MET A 431 28.11 -22.78 0.40
N ASP A 432 29.09 -23.21 1.18
CA ASP A 432 28.95 -23.43 2.62
C ASP A 432 29.34 -22.12 3.33
N LEU A 433 28.37 -21.50 4.00
CA LEU A 433 28.52 -20.24 4.72
C LEU A 433 29.38 -20.40 5.99
N ASN A 434 29.43 -21.60 6.57
CA ASN A 434 30.27 -21.89 7.73
C ASN A 434 31.74 -22.06 7.32
N ALA A 435 31.98 -22.82 6.23
CA ALA A 435 33.32 -23.04 5.69
C ALA A 435 33.83 -21.88 4.81
N ARG A 436 32.93 -20.95 4.41
CA ARG A 436 33.17 -19.84 3.48
C ARG A 436 33.84 -20.28 2.18
N GLY A 437 33.34 -21.37 1.60
CA GLY A 437 33.89 -21.97 0.39
C GLY A 437 32.84 -22.69 -0.43
N THR A 438 33.18 -23.01 -1.68
CA THR A 438 32.24 -23.72 -2.55
C THR A 438 32.01 -25.14 -2.06
N SER A 439 30.76 -25.59 -2.04
CA SER A 439 30.39 -26.94 -1.63
C SER A 439 29.34 -27.52 -2.59
N LEU A 440 28.90 -28.76 -2.33
CA LEU A 440 27.75 -29.32 -3.02
C LEU A 440 26.46 -28.93 -2.26
N PRO A 441 25.35 -28.64 -2.96
CA PRO A 441 24.06 -28.47 -2.33
C PRO A 441 23.61 -29.75 -1.61
N SER A 442 22.62 -29.62 -0.73
CA SER A 442 21.97 -30.81 -0.16
C SER A 442 21.29 -31.60 -1.29
N GLN A 443 21.13 -32.91 -1.10
CA GLN A 443 20.53 -33.77 -2.11
C GLN A 443 19.15 -33.26 -2.55
N ALA A 444 18.31 -32.79 -1.61
CA ALA A 444 16.99 -32.25 -1.92
C ALA A 444 17.04 -31.00 -2.83
N VAL A 445 17.97 -30.08 -2.58
CA VAL A 445 18.16 -28.89 -3.44
C VAL A 445 18.75 -29.28 -4.79
N ALA A 446 19.72 -30.20 -4.79
CA ALA A 446 20.33 -30.72 -6.01
C ALA A 446 19.31 -31.39 -6.93
N ASP A 447 18.45 -32.26 -6.38
CA ASP A 447 17.41 -32.98 -7.12
C ASP A 447 16.39 -32.03 -7.74
N LYS A 448 15.97 -31.00 -6.99
CA LYS A 448 15.07 -29.96 -7.51
C LYS A 448 15.72 -29.12 -8.61
N LEU A 449 16.97 -28.71 -8.43
CA LEU A 449 17.68 -27.96 -9.48
C LEU A 449 17.86 -28.81 -10.74
N ALA A 450 18.20 -30.09 -10.59
CA ALA A 450 18.35 -31.04 -11.68
C ALA A 450 17.03 -31.28 -12.43
N SER A 451 15.88 -31.29 -11.73
CA SER A 451 14.58 -31.45 -12.39
C SER A 451 14.23 -30.25 -13.28
N TYR A 452 14.51 -29.02 -12.85
CA TYR A 452 14.37 -27.83 -13.70
C TYR A 452 15.36 -27.86 -14.87
N ALA A 453 16.62 -28.23 -14.64
CA ALA A 453 17.60 -28.35 -15.72
C ALA A 453 17.16 -29.37 -16.78
N ALA A 454 16.63 -30.52 -16.37
CA ALA A 454 16.10 -31.54 -17.27
C ALA A 454 14.86 -31.05 -18.04
N ALA A 455 13.93 -30.37 -17.35
CA ALA A 455 12.74 -29.79 -17.98
C ALA A 455 13.12 -28.73 -19.03
N HIS A 456 14.13 -27.91 -18.75
CA HIS A 456 14.56 -26.83 -19.65
C HIS A 456 15.55 -27.28 -20.74
N ALA A 457 16.09 -28.50 -20.68
CA ALA A 457 17.08 -28.99 -21.63
C ALA A 457 16.55 -29.10 -23.08
N GLY A 458 15.24 -29.28 -23.25
CA GLY A 458 14.58 -29.33 -24.55
C GLY A 458 14.23 -27.96 -25.14
N LEU A 459 14.38 -26.88 -24.37
CA LEU A 459 14.10 -25.52 -24.82
C LEU A 459 15.26 -24.98 -25.66
N PRO A 460 15.01 -24.05 -26.61
CA PRO A 460 16.08 -23.42 -27.36
C PRO A 460 17.05 -22.68 -26.43
N LEU A 461 18.32 -22.66 -26.81
CA LEU A 461 19.32 -21.82 -26.15
C LEU A 461 18.89 -20.35 -26.29
N PRO A 462 18.79 -19.58 -25.19
CA PRO A 462 18.36 -18.19 -25.26
C PRO A 462 19.27 -17.34 -26.15
N GLU A 463 18.68 -16.46 -26.94
CA GLU A 463 19.45 -15.45 -27.65
C GLU A 463 20.16 -14.53 -26.64
N GLY A 464 21.49 -14.50 -26.68
CA GLY A 464 22.30 -13.73 -25.74
C GLY A 464 23.13 -14.55 -24.78
N ALA A 465 22.79 -15.84 -24.59
CA ALA A 465 23.57 -16.73 -23.74
C ALA A 465 25.00 -16.92 -24.27
N GLY A 466 25.99 -16.83 -23.38
CA GLY A 466 27.42 -16.93 -23.70
C GLY A 466 28.01 -15.73 -24.44
N ARG A 467 27.30 -14.59 -24.53
CA ARG A 467 27.85 -13.37 -25.16
C ARG A 467 28.83 -12.64 -24.26
N HIS A 468 29.64 -11.78 -24.87
CA HIS A 468 30.50 -10.82 -24.16
C HIS A 468 30.23 -9.38 -24.60
N VAL A 469 30.66 -8.43 -23.76
CA VAL A 469 30.52 -6.99 -24.02
C VAL A 469 31.17 -6.61 -25.34
N GLY A 470 30.42 -5.90 -26.19
CA GLY A 470 30.89 -5.43 -27.51
C GLY A 470 30.80 -6.46 -28.63
N GLN A 471 30.36 -7.70 -28.36
CA GLN A 471 30.06 -8.67 -29.41
C GLN A 471 28.94 -8.15 -30.31
N ARG A 472 29.20 -7.96 -31.60
CA ARG A 472 28.18 -7.58 -32.59
C ARG A 472 27.25 -8.77 -32.86
N GLY A 473 25.98 -8.48 -33.11
CA GLY A 473 24.94 -9.48 -33.43
C GLY A 473 25.34 -10.38 -34.57
#